data_AF-A0A5B9D2B5-F1
#
_entry.id   AF-A0A5B9D2B5-F1
#
_cell.length_a   1.000
_cell.length_b   1.000
_cell.length_c   1.000
_cell.angle_alpha   90.00
_cell.angle_beta   90.00
_cell.angle_gamma   90.00
#
_symmetry.space_group_name_H-M   'P 1'
#
loop_
_entity.id
_entity.type
_entity.pdbx_description
1 polymer ?
#
loop_
_entity_poly.entity_id
_entity_poly.type
_entity_poly.pdbx_seq_one_letter_code
_entity_poly.pdbx_strand_id
1 'polypeptide(L)'
;MNKIILTALLFCTGLVAVGCEKNYSVEEFKKDKKLMQEWGKKCDKMGPSAFATKNCQNVMQADMELFQEHYRNLAKELRENSKKGNETEK
;
A
#
# COMPACT_ATOMS: atom_id res chain seq x y z
N MET A 1 -22.21 39.19 21.59
CA MET A 1 -22.63 37.98 20.83
C MET A 1 -21.74 37.67 19.60
N ASN A 2 -20.56 38.29 19.42
CA ASN A 2 -19.66 37.97 18.29
C ASN A 2 -18.55 36.95 18.62
N LYS A 3 -18.26 36.72 19.91
CA LYS A 3 -17.13 35.88 20.33
C LYS A 3 -17.39 34.37 20.10
N ILE A 4 -18.65 33.95 20.23
CA ILE A 4 -19.07 32.54 20.04
C ILE A 4 -18.99 32.12 18.56
N ILE A 5 -19.29 33.06 17.65
CA ILE A 5 -19.26 32.80 16.19
C ILE A 5 -17.80 32.60 15.72
N LEU A 6 -16.86 33.39 16.23
CA LEU A 6 -15.44 33.24 15.89
C LEU A 6 -14.85 31.90 16.36
N THR A 7 -15.22 31.45 17.56
CA THR A 7 -14.74 30.16 18.08
C THR A 7 -15.35 28.97 17.34
N ALA A 8 -16.60 29.07 16.88
CA ALA A 8 -17.23 28.05 16.04
C ALA A 8 -16.57 27.96 14.65
N LEU A 9 -16.22 29.10 14.03
CA LEU A 9 -15.55 29.13 12.73
C LEU A 9 -14.15 28.49 12.77
N LEU A 10 -13.37 28.74 13.83
CA LEU A 10 -12.04 28.14 14.02
C LEU A 10 -12.10 26.63 14.30
N PHE A 11 -13.17 26.14 14.92
CA PHE A 11 -13.39 24.71 15.14
C PHE A 11 -13.71 23.98 13.83
N CYS A 12 -14.45 24.64 12.93
CA CYS A 12 -14.76 24.09 11.61
C CYS A 12 -13.53 23.98 10.70
N THR A 13 -12.60 24.94 10.73
CA THR A 13 -11.36 24.85 9.94
C THR A 13 -10.36 23.85 10.51
N GLY A 14 -10.37 23.59 11.82
CA GLY A 14 -9.57 22.54 12.46
C GLY A 14 -10.08 21.11 12.21
N LEU A 15 -11.39 20.93 12.04
CA LEU A 15 -12.01 19.62 11.78
C LEU A 15 -11.84 19.13 10.33
N VAL A 16 -11.59 20.01 9.37
CA VAL A 16 -11.34 19.63 7.96
C VAL A 16 -10.01 18.88 7.81
N ALA A 17 -9.06 19.05 8.72
CA ALA A 17 -7.79 18.33 8.70
C ALA A 17 -7.91 16.86 9.16
N VAL A 18 -9.03 16.46 9.78
CA VAL A 18 -9.27 15.07 10.23
C VAL A 18 -9.81 14.19 9.09
N GLY A 19 -10.16 14.77 7.93
CA GLY A 19 -10.80 14.06 6.82
C GLY A 19 -9.93 13.76 5.59
N CYS A 20 -8.75 14.39 5.45
CA CYS A 20 -7.87 14.14 4.31
C CYS A 20 -6.82 13.09 4.69
N GLU A 21 -7.24 11.82 4.71
CA GLU A 21 -6.30 10.72 4.80
C GLU A 21 -5.30 10.80 3.63
N LYS A 22 -4.00 10.85 3.93
CA LYS A 22 -2.95 10.93 2.91
C LYS A 22 -3.13 9.79 1.90
N ASN A 23 -3.14 10.11 0.61
CA ASN A 23 -3.04 9.10 -0.44
C ASN A 23 -1.57 8.69 -0.61
N TYR A 24 -1.25 7.46 -0.25
CA TYR A 24 0.05 6.84 -0.45
C TYR A 24 0.13 6.22 -1.84
N SER A 25 1.26 6.39 -2.51
CA SER A 25 1.55 5.76 -3.78
C SER A 25 1.88 4.27 -3.62
N VAL A 26 1.78 3.52 -4.72
CA VAL A 26 2.20 2.11 -4.80
C VAL A 26 3.67 1.95 -4.37
N GLU A 27 4.54 2.87 -4.80
CA GLU A 27 5.96 2.84 -4.49
C GLU A 27 6.27 3.11 -3.01
N GLU A 28 5.49 3.96 -2.35
CA GLU A 28 5.61 4.14 -0.89
C GLU A 28 5.26 2.85 -0.15
N PHE A 29 4.20 2.15 -0.56
CA PHE A 29 3.82 0.86 0.03
C PHE A 29 4.87 -0.23 -0.17
N LYS A 30 5.48 -0.32 -1.37
CA LYS A 30 6.55 -1.29 -1.62
C LYS A 30 7.79 -1.08 -0.75
N LYS A 31 8.13 0.19 -0.48
CA LYS A 31 9.33 0.57 0.29
C LYS A 31 9.13 0.45 1.80
N ASP A 32 7.90 0.63 2.28
CA ASP A 32 7.59 0.59 3.72
C ASP A 32 6.67 -0.58 4.06
N LYS A 33 7.29 -1.66 4.54
CA LYS A 33 6.60 -2.88 4.99
C LYS A 33 5.61 -2.61 6.12
N LYS A 34 5.92 -1.70 7.04
CA LYS A 34 5.05 -1.41 8.19
C LYS A 34 3.79 -0.69 7.71
N LEU A 35 3.97 0.33 6.86
CA LEU A 35 2.86 1.05 6.23
C LEU A 35 1.94 0.10 5.45
N MET A 36 2.51 -0.80 4.64
CA MET A 36 1.75 -1.80 3.90
C MET A 36 0.96 -2.73 4.84
N GLN A 37 1.57 -3.22 5.93
CA GLN A 37 0.89 -4.09 6.90
C GLN A 37 -0.25 -3.40 7.65
N GLU A 38 -0.05 -2.14 8.05
CA GLU A 38 -1.08 -1.36 8.73
C GLU A 38 -2.28 -1.10 7.82
N TRP A 39 -2.01 -0.71 6.58
CA TRP A 39 -3.05 -0.49 5.59
C TRP A 39 -3.73 -1.78 5.15
N GLY A 40 -3.00 -2.88 4.97
CA GLY A 40 -3.58 -4.20 4.70
C GLY A 40 -4.62 -4.58 5.76
N LYS A 41 -4.25 -4.50 7.05
CA LYS A 41 -5.19 -4.75 8.17
C LYS A 41 -6.38 -3.79 8.17
N LYS A 42 -6.17 -2.53 7.79
CA LYS A 42 -7.24 -1.54 7.71
C LYS A 42 -8.22 -1.87 6.58
N CYS A 43 -7.71 -2.24 5.41
CA CYS A 43 -8.49 -2.67 4.26
C CYS A 43 -9.27 -3.96 4.56
N ASP A 44 -8.66 -4.93 5.23
CA ASP A 44 -9.34 -6.17 5.63
C ASP A 44 -10.53 -5.88 6.56
N LYS A 45 -10.36 -4.98 7.53
CA LYS A 45 -11.44 -4.55 8.43
C LYS A 45 -12.55 -3.78 7.72
N MET A 46 -12.23 -3.06 6.63
CA MET A 46 -13.22 -2.37 5.79
C MET A 46 -14.06 -3.35 4.97
N GLY A 47 -13.57 -4.56 4.72
CA GLY A 47 -14.24 -5.55 3.89
C GLY A 47 -14.52 -5.00 2.48
N PRO A 48 -15.72 -5.21 1.90
CA PRO A 48 -16.05 -4.73 0.56
C PRO A 48 -15.94 -3.21 0.36
N SER A 49 -16.00 -2.42 1.45
CA SER A 49 -15.83 -0.96 1.35
C SER A 49 -14.40 -0.52 1.05
N ALA A 50 -13.41 -1.42 1.21
CA ALA A 50 -12.00 -1.14 0.93
C ALA A 50 -11.78 -0.70 -0.52
N PHE A 51 -12.52 -1.26 -1.48
CA PHE A 51 -12.40 -0.94 -2.90
C PHE A 51 -12.73 0.51 -3.26
N ALA A 52 -13.44 1.22 -2.36
CA ALA A 52 -13.75 2.63 -2.53
C ALA A 52 -12.58 3.57 -2.16
N THR A 53 -11.53 3.07 -1.51
CA THR A 53 -10.40 3.90 -1.06
C THR A 53 -9.19 3.75 -1.97
N LYS A 54 -8.53 4.87 -2.29
CA LYS A 54 -7.34 4.84 -3.15
C LYS A 54 -6.16 4.12 -2.50
N ASN A 55 -6.03 4.22 -1.18
CA ASN A 55 -4.96 3.55 -0.44
C ASN A 55 -5.11 2.03 -0.44
N CYS A 56 -6.32 1.49 -0.29
CA CYS A 56 -6.50 0.03 -0.38
C CYS A 56 -6.24 -0.48 -1.80
N GLN A 57 -6.67 0.25 -2.83
CA GLN A 57 -6.32 -0.08 -4.22
C GLN A 57 -4.79 -0.11 -4.41
N ASN A 58 -4.08 0.89 -3.89
CA ASN A 58 -2.63 1.00 -4.04
C ASN A 58 -1.87 -0.05 -3.21
N VAL A 59 -2.34 -0.42 -2.00
CA VAL A 59 -1.77 -1.53 -1.21
C VAL A 59 -1.93 -2.85 -1.95
N MET A 60 -3.13 -3.14 -2.44
CA MET A 60 -3.40 -4.39 -3.16
C MET A 60 -2.54 -4.49 -4.43
N GLN A 61 -2.40 -3.37 -5.15
CA GLN A 61 -1.51 -3.32 -6.31
C GLN A 61 -0.04 -3.53 -5.92
N ALA A 62 0.45 -2.85 -4.87
CA ALA A 62 1.81 -3.02 -4.41
C ALA A 62 2.12 -4.47 -3.97
N ASP A 63 1.20 -5.11 -3.25
CA ASP A 63 1.32 -6.50 -2.84
C ASP A 63 1.38 -7.45 -4.05
N MET A 64 0.50 -7.25 -5.03
CA MET A 64 0.47 -8.06 -6.25
C MET A 64 1.76 -7.89 -7.08
N GLU A 65 2.28 -6.67 -7.20
CA GLU A 65 3.53 -6.41 -7.93
C GLU A 65 4.74 -7.05 -7.23
N LEU A 66 4.83 -6.97 -5.89
CA LEU A 66 5.87 -7.65 -5.12
C LEU A 66 5.80 -9.17 -5.25
N PHE A 67 4.57 -9.72 -5.20
CA PHE A 67 4.34 -11.14 -5.42
C PHE A 67 4.85 -11.56 -6.80
N GLN A 68 4.44 -10.86 -7.86
CA GLN A 68 4.87 -11.15 -9.23
C GLN A 68 6.39 -11.06 -9.39
N GLU A 69 7.01 -10.02 -8.83
CA GLU A 69 8.47 -9.85 -8.86
C GLU A 69 9.18 -11.03 -8.20
N HIS A 70 8.71 -11.44 -7.01
CA HIS A 70 9.28 -12.58 -6.28
C HIS A 70 9.28 -13.86 -7.12
N TYR A 71 8.14 -14.22 -7.71
CA TYR A 71 8.05 -15.43 -8.54
C TYR A 71 8.81 -15.33 -9.85
N ARG A 72 8.90 -14.14 -10.44
CA ARG A 72 9.72 -13.92 -11.64
C ARG A 72 11.20 -14.15 -11.36
N ASN A 73 11.69 -13.64 -10.23
CA ASN A 73 13.07 -13.82 -9.80
C ASN A 73 13.35 -15.30 -9.48
N LEU A 74 12.45 -15.97 -8.75
CA LEU A 74 12.56 -17.40 -8.47
C LEU A 74 12.61 -18.24 -9.76
N ALA A 75 11.73 -17.97 -10.72
CA ALA A 75 11.73 -18.68 -12.00
C ALA A 75 13.03 -18.46 -12.79
N LYS A 76 13.60 -17.26 -12.71
CA LYS A 76 14.89 -16.94 -13.34
C LYS A 76 16.04 -17.72 -12.67
N GLU A 77 16.09 -17.75 -11.35
CA GLU A 77 17.10 -18.50 -10.59
C GLU A 77 17.05 -20.00 -10.90
N LEU A 78 15.86 -20.60 -10.91
CA LEU A 78 15.68 -22.01 -11.26
C LEU A 78 16.16 -22.32 -12.68
N ARG A 79 15.86 -21.43 -13.64
CA ARG A 79 16.31 -21.59 -15.03
C ARG A 79 17.84 -21.48 -15.15
N GLU A 80 18.46 -20.57 -14.43
CA GLU A 80 19.92 -20.39 -14.42
C GLU A 80 20.62 -21.60 -13.78
N ASN A 81 20.08 -22.12 -12.68
CA ASN A 81 20.63 -23.31 -12.02
C ASN A 81 20.53 -24.55 -12.90
N SER A 82 19.40 -24.75 -13.58
CA SER A 82 19.24 -25.86 -14.54
C SER A 82 20.25 -25.80 -15.69
N LYS A 83 20.52 -24.61 -16.24
CA LYS A 83 21.53 -24.43 -17.29
C LYS A 83 22.94 -24.78 -16.80
N LYS A 84 23.33 -24.29 -15.63
CA LYS A 84 24.65 -24.58 -15.03
C LYS A 84 24.85 -26.07 -14.76
N GLY A 85 23.81 -26.77 -14.29
CA GLY A 85 23.85 -28.22 -14.10
C GLY A 85 24.17 -28.95 -15.42
N ASN A 86 23.45 -28.61 -16.50
CA ASN A 86 23.67 -29.20 -17.81
C ASN A 86 25.06 -28.90 -18.42
N GLU A 87 25.66 -27.76 -18.07
CA GLU A 87 27.02 -27.40 -18.51
C GLU A 87 28.10 -28.15 -17.70
N THR A 88 27.82 -28.50 -16.45
CA THR A 88 28.77 -29.20 -15.57
C THR A 88 28.76 -30.71 -15.80
N GLU A 89 27.68 -31.26 -16.35
CA GLU A 89 27.53 -32.68 -16.71
C GLU A 89 28.09 -33.05 -18.10
N LYS A 90 28.56 -32.07 -18.89
CA LYS A 90 29.20 -32.28 -20.20
C LYS A 90 30.73 -32.25 -20.11
#